data_AF-A0AAD4DNZ2-F1
#
_entry.id   AF-A0AAD4DNZ2-F1
#
_cell.length_a   1.000
_cell.length_b   1.000
_cell.length_c   1.000
_cell.angle_alpha   90.00
_cell.angle_beta   90.00
_cell.angle_gamma   90.00
#
_symmetry.space_group_name_H-M   'P 1'
#
loop_
_entity.id
_entity.type
_entity.pdbx_description
1 polymer ?
#
loop_
_entity_poly.entity_id
_entity_poly.type
_entity_poly.pdbx_seq_one_letter_code
_entity_poly.pdbx_strand_id
1 'polypeptide(L)'
;MADHWDGGQENLYLKCPLRRIEFCKCSNGARHEFLIFFFGHWIDGSSAEAVICVDRTFKLRTQDDNSSKQFPGLVSHSSSEPSPALDSVSMVGSPQDAKPRLTQSHGPYTTLCTLRFSPSPAPSALEVSTVLFLVHQQAPVYDLIDSQCFWFSDTVWRSLKALFPINQELCNFNNHNSRARYGGFTVGPSDPSVQAVCNAYESEWQRVLKKVEQVKQCHEAELAQVLQRGLAQGRAERQMEINQLHVKQQSEIDRLRAEQRTELDRLRAERQHEVDQMRQMQAELAQFRAIMGVAASEGTRN
;
A
#
# COMPACT_ATOMS: atom_id res chain seq x y z
N MET A 1 1.87 -16.73 24.40
CA MET A 1 0.96 -17.22 23.36
C MET A 1 0.66 -16.01 22.49
N ALA A 2 1.30 -15.94 21.33
CA ALA A 2 1.05 -14.88 20.36
C ALA A 2 -0.14 -15.35 19.53
N ASP A 3 -1.25 -14.63 19.61
CA ASP A 3 -2.41 -14.88 18.77
C ASP A 3 -1.97 -14.67 17.32
N HIS A 4 -1.81 -15.79 16.63
CA HIS A 4 -1.54 -15.86 15.21
C HIS A 4 -2.74 -15.24 14.52
N TRP A 5 -2.56 -14.00 14.05
CA TRP A 5 -3.54 -13.27 13.25
C TRP A 5 -3.75 -14.07 11.96
N ASP A 6 -4.80 -14.88 11.95
CA ASP A 6 -5.13 -15.76 10.85
C ASP A 6 -5.43 -14.90 9.62
N GLY A 7 -4.72 -15.16 8.53
CA GLY A 7 -4.65 -14.35 7.31
C GLY A 7 -5.95 -14.27 6.51
N GLY A 8 -7.11 -14.29 7.16
CA GLY A 8 -8.40 -13.88 6.61
C GLY A 8 -8.45 -12.37 6.44
N GLN A 9 -7.63 -11.83 5.51
CA GLN A 9 -7.71 -10.45 5.02
C GLN A 9 -9.00 -10.24 4.21
N GLU A 10 -10.16 -10.40 4.84
CA GLU A 10 -11.37 -9.78 4.34
C GLU A 10 -11.16 -8.27 4.38
N ASN A 11 -11.11 -7.64 3.20
CA ASN A 11 -10.93 -6.22 2.90
C ASN A 11 -11.15 -5.30 4.11
N LEU A 12 -10.08 -4.98 4.84
CA LEU A 12 -10.10 -4.11 6.02
C LEU A 12 -10.71 -2.73 5.69
N TYR A 13 -10.61 -2.29 4.43
CA TYR A 13 -11.19 -1.04 3.93
C TYR A 13 -12.73 -1.00 3.95
N LEU A 14 -13.40 -2.16 3.92
CA LEU A 14 -14.86 -2.27 4.09
C LEU A 14 -15.26 -2.30 5.57
N LYS A 15 -14.31 -2.44 6.50
CA LYS A 15 -14.55 -2.69 7.93
C LYS A 15 -14.55 -1.43 8.80
N CYS A 16 -14.64 -0.25 8.19
CA CYS A 16 -14.82 1.00 8.92
C CYS A 16 -16.29 1.44 8.87
N PRO A 17 -17.19 0.88 9.71
CA PRO A 17 -18.59 1.25 9.70
C PRO A 17 -18.77 2.65 10.29
N LEU A 18 -19.61 3.46 9.65
CA LEU A 18 -20.06 4.73 10.18
C LEU A 18 -20.94 4.48 11.40
N ARG A 19 -20.50 4.92 12.58
CA ARG A 19 -21.26 4.79 13.83
C ARG A 19 -22.29 5.91 13.96
N ARG A 20 -21.85 7.13 13.69
CA ARG A 20 -22.70 8.31 13.70
C ARG A 20 -22.17 9.39 12.78
N ILE A 21 -23.08 10.27 12.39
CA ILE A 21 -22.79 11.52 11.71
C ILE A 21 -23.43 12.66 12.50
N GLU A 22 -22.71 13.75 12.64
CA GLU A 22 -23.18 14.98 13.28
C GLU A 22 -23.27 16.09 12.24
N PHE A 23 -24.44 16.73 12.15
CA PHE A 23 -24.66 17.91 11.34
C PHE A 23 -24.39 19.12 12.22
N CYS A 24 -23.32 19.86 11.91
CA CYS A 24 -22.84 20.98 12.69
C CYS A 24 -23.02 22.32 11.97
N LYS A 25 -23.12 23.38 12.79
CA LYS A 25 -23.23 24.77 12.34
C LYS A 25 -22.39 25.68 13.21
N CYS A 26 -21.56 26.50 12.58
CA CYS A 26 -20.78 27.53 13.28
C CYS A 26 -21.70 28.58 13.91
N SER A 27 -21.40 28.94 15.16
CA SER A 27 -22.13 29.95 15.93
C SER A 27 -21.76 31.38 15.53
N ASN A 28 -20.57 31.57 14.96
CA ASN A 28 -20.02 32.86 14.58
C ASN A 28 -19.93 33.03 13.06
N GLY A 29 -20.03 34.26 12.57
CA GLY A 29 -19.76 34.61 11.16
C GLY A 29 -20.83 34.14 10.16
N ALA A 30 -20.38 33.65 9.00
CA ALA A 30 -21.22 33.24 7.86
C ALA A 30 -22.07 31.98 8.10
N ARG A 31 -22.09 31.45 9.35
CA ARG A 31 -22.89 30.28 9.75
C ARG A 31 -22.61 29.06 8.88
N HIS A 32 -21.33 28.78 8.66
CA HIS A 32 -20.87 27.61 7.90
C HIS A 32 -21.48 26.32 8.46
N GLU A 33 -21.89 25.44 7.57
CA GLU A 33 -22.51 24.16 7.87
C GLU A 33 -21.62 23.03 7.32
N PHE A 34 -21.37 22.04 8.17
CA PHE A 34 -20.44 20.95 7.89
C PHE A 34 -20.88 19.66 8.59
N LEU A 35 -20.25 18.56 8.21
CA LEU A 35 -20.54 17.22 8.72
C LEU A 35 -19.34 16.63 9.44
N ILE A 36 -19.59 15.96 10.56
CA ILE A 36 -18.57 15.18 11.27
C ILE A 36 -18.99 13.70 11.24
N PHE A 37 -18.15 12.86 10.67
CA PHE A 37 -18.32 11.43 10.59
C PHE A 37 -17.47 10.73 11.64
N PHE A 38 -18.07 9.75 12.29
CA PHE A 38 -17.42 8.94 13.32
C PHE A 38 -17.42 7.48 12.87
N PHE A 39 -16.27 7.01 12.40
CA PHE A 39 -16.09 5.65 11.91
C PHE A 39 -15.51 4.77 13.00
N GLY A 40 -16.12 3.61 13.24
CA GLY A 40 -15.49 2.58 14.06
C GLY A 40 -14.30 1.98 13.30
N HIS A 41 -13.19 1.75 13.98
CA HIS A 41 -12.06 0.98 13.46
C HIS A 41 -11.46 0.12 14.56
N TRP A 42 -10.76 -0.94 14.19
CA TRP A 42 -10.10 -1.84 15.13
C TRP A 42 -8.59 -1.65 15.05
N ILE A 43 -7.95 -1.36 16.19
CA ILE A 43 -6.49 -1.29 16.33
C ILE A 43 -6.11 -2.22 17.48
N ASP A 44 -5.24 -3.19 17.21
CA ASP A 44 -4.64 -4.08 18.24
C ASP A 44 -5.68 -4.72 19.19
N GLY A 45 -6.81 -5.18 18.64
CA GLY A 45 -7.88 -5.81 19.41
C GLY A 45 -8.74 -4.85 20.24
N SER A 46 -8.53 -3.54 20.11
CA SER A 46 -9.34 -2.49 20.75
C SER A 46 -10.20 -1.76 19.72
N SER A 47 -11.47 -1.51 20.08
CA SER A 47 -12.37 -0.67 19.28
C SER A 47 -11.99 0.79 19.46
N ALA A 48 -11.63 1.46 18.37
CA ALA A 48 -11.34 2.87 18.30
C ALA A 48 -12.31 3.58 17.34
N GLU A 49 -12.33 4.91 17.38
CA GLU A 49 -13.21 5.75 16.56
C GLU A 49 -12.36 6.80 15.84
N ALA A 50 -12.46 6.82 14.51
CA ALA A 50 -11.80 7.79 13.66
C ALA A 50 -12.82 8.89 13.32
N VAL A 51 -12.39 10.14 13.48
CA VAL A 51 -13.23 11.31 13.24
C VAL A 51 -12.80 12.02 11.97
N ILE A 52 -13.74 12.20 11.06
CA ILE A 52 -13.54 12.86 9.76
C ILE A 52 -14.49 14.04 9.68
N CYS A 53 -13.98 15.22 9.32
CA CYS A 53 -14.78 16.39 9.00
C CYS A 53 -14.90 16.51 7.49
N VAL A 54 -16.11 16.79 7.01
CA VAL A 54 -16.37 17.09 5.61
C VAL A 54 -17.16 18.37 5.52
N ASP A 55 -16.70 19.25 4.65
CA ASP A 55 -17.37 20.50 4.35
C ASP A 55 -17.17 20.91 2.90
N ARG A 56 -18.02 21.83 2.45
CA ARG A 56 -17.90 22.45 1.15
C ARG A 56 -17.55 23.92 1.30
N THR A 57 -16.50 24.34 0.63
CA THR A 57 -16.06 25.73 0.56
C THR A 57 -15.93 26.15 -0.90
N PHE A 58 -15.64 27.42 -1.12
CA PHE A 58 -15.13 27.90 -2.40
C PHE A 58 -13.72 28.42 -2.17
N LYS A 59 -12.85 28.25 -3.16
CA LYS A 59 -11.58 28.97 -3.15
C LYS A 59 -11.89 30.45 -3.34
N LEU A 60 -11.94 31.20 -2.24
CA LEU A 60 -11.59 32.60 -2.33
C LEU A 60 -10.17 32.57 -2.91
N ARG A 61 -9.96 33.10 -4.13
CA ARG A 61 -8.60 33.34 -4.61
C ARG A 61 -7.96 34.16 -3.50
N THR A 62 -7.16 33.51 -2.66
CA THR A 62 -6.25 34.18 -1.76
C THR A 62 -5.27 34.81 -2.71
N GLN A 63 -5.63 36.02 -3.13
CA GLN A 63 -4.66 36.97 -3.59
C GLN A 63 -3.68 37.04 -2.42
N ASP A 64 -2.47 36.54 -2.63
CA ASP A 64 -1.35 36.48 -1.66
C ASP A 64 -0.87 37.88 -1.25
N ASP A 65 -1.77 38.87 -1.19
CA ASP A 65 -1.48 40.23 -0.83
C ASP A 65 -1.82 40.42 0.64
N ASN A 66 -0.75 40.53 1.40
CA ASN A 66 -0.62 40.83 2.83
C ASN A 66 -1.22 42.21 3.24
N SER A 67 -2.29 42.66 2.58
CA SER A 67 -2.86 43.99 2.72
C SER A 67 -4.25 43.93 3.36
N SER A 68 -4.27 44.23 4.65
CA SER A 68 -5.26 45.13 5.27
C SER A 68 -6.75 44.84 5.03
N LYS A 69 -7.36 44.14 5.99
CA LYS A 69 -8.70 44.38 6.58
C LYS A 69 -9.56 45.44 5.87
N GLN A 70 -10.22 45.09 4.76
CA GLN A 70 -11.40 45.81 4.31
C GLN A 70 -12.53 44.80 4.06
N PHE A 71 -13.66 45.06 4.71
CA PHE A 71 -14.90 44.32 4.56
C PHE A 71 -15.43 44.41 3.11
N PRO A 72 -16.19 43.41 2.64
CA PRO A 72 -16.68 43.39 1.27
C PRO A 72 -17.80 44.42 1.10
N GLY A 73 -17.43 45.60 0.60
CA GLY A 73 -18.35 46.48 -0.11
C GLY A 73 -18.72 45.87 -1.46
N LEU A 74 -19.99 45.98 -1.83
CA LEU A 74 -20.65 45.47 -3.04
C LEU A 74 -19.72 45.10 -4.20
N VAL A 75 -19.64 43.81 -4.50
CA VAL A 75 -18.93 43.28 -5.67
C VAL A 75 -19.76 43.55 -6.91
N SER A 76 -19.27 44.41 -7.80
CA SER A 76 -19.81 44.58 -9.15
C SER A 76 -19.80 43.25 -9.91
N HIS A 77 -20.94 42.88 -10.50
CA HIS A 77 -21.18 41.66 -11.30
C HIS A 77 -20.44 41.66 -12.65
N SER A 78 -19.11 41.84 -12.64
CA SER A 78 -18.29 41.74 -13.84
C SER A 78 -17.98 40.28 -14.12
N SER A 79 -18.80 39.60 -14.94
CA SER A 79 -18.54 38.36 -15.69
C SER A 79 -17.46 37.43 -15.10
N SER A 80 -17.57 37.08 -13.82
CA SER A 80 -16.60 36.23 -13.15
C SER A 80 -16.88 34.78 -13.53
N GLU A 81 -15.85 34.08 -14.01
CA GLU A 81 -15.93 32.64 -14.26
C GLU A 81 -16.52 31.90 -13.05
N PRO A 82 -17.36 30.87 -13.27
CA PRO A 82 -17.96 30.09 -12.20
C PRO A 82 -16.87 29.52 -11.29
N SER A 83 -16.99 29.77 -9.99
CA SER A 83 -16.02 29.29 -9.01
C SER A 83 -16.26 27.80 -8.74
N PRO A 84 -15.25 26.92 -8.91
CA PRO A 84 -15.43 25.50 -8.62
C PRO A 84 -15.71 25.29 -7.13
N ALA A 85 -16.65 24.38 -6.83
CA ALA A 85 -16.89 23.93 -5.46
C ALA A 85 -15.70 23.10 -4.97
N LEU A 86 -15.28 23.36 -3.74
CA LEU A 86 -14.22 22.63 -3.07
C LEU A 86 -14.81 21.83 -1.91
N ASP A 87 -14.93 20.53 -2.10
CA ASP A 87 -15.36 19.62 -1.05
C ASP A 87 -14.10 19.09 -0.33
N SER A 88 -13.93 19.51 0.92
CA SER A 88 -12.79 19.14 1.75
C SER A 88 -13.15 17.98 2.67
N VAL A 89 -12.23 17.01 2.76
CA VAL A 89 -12.27 15.91 3.73
C VAL A 89 -11.02 16.02 4.58
N SER A 90 -11.17 16.15 5.89
CA SER A 90 -10.05 16.25 6.83
C SER A 90 -10.17 15.24 7.95
N MET A 91 -9.07 14.56 8.27
CA MET A 91 -8.99 13.66 9.42
C MET A 91 -8.69 14.49 10.67
N VAL A 92 -9.58 14.40 11.65
CA VAL A 92 -9.47 15.17 12.90
C VAL A 92 -8.77 14.35 14.00
N GLY A 93 -8.77 13.02 13.88
CA GLY A 93 -8.13 12.10 14.82
C GLY A 93 -9.16 11.36 15.65
N SER A 94 -8.98 11.33 16.97
CA SER A 94 -9.90 10.69 17.91
C SER A 94 -11.07 11.62 18.30
N PRO A 95 -12.18 11.10 18.87
CA PRO A 95 -13.28 11.94 19.37
C PRO A 95 -12.86 12.97 20.42
N GLN A 96 -11.81 12.66 21.21
CA GLN A 96 -11.31 13.57 22.24
C GLN A 96 -10.57 14.76 21.62
N ASP A 97 -9.82 14.51 20.54
CA ASP A 97 -9.07 15.54 19.81
C ASP A 97 -9.94 16.33 18.84
N ALA A 98 -11.10 15.80 18.48
CA ALA A 98 -11.94 16.35 17.43
C ALA A 98 -12.42 17.77 17.74
N LYS A 99 -13.01 17.97 18.92
CA LYS A 99 -13.61 19.24 19.32
C LYS A 99 -12.64 20.42 19.31
N PRO A 100 -11.44 20.37 19.95
CA PRO A 100 -10.52 21.50 19.91
C PRO A 100 -10.02 21.81 18.50
N ARG A 101 -9.73 20.80 17.68
CA ARG A 101 -9.28 20.98 16.28
C ARG A 101 -10.37 21.58 15.39
N LEU A 102 -11.61 21.12 15.53
CA LEU A 102 -12.75 21.68 14.81
C LEU A 102 -13.07 23.11 15.26
N THR A 103 -12.97 23.38 16.57
CA THR A 103 -13.15 24.75 17.09
C THR A 103 -12.05 25.68 16.59
N GLN A 104 -10.82 25.19 16.45
CA GLN A 104 -9.71 25.96 15.89
C GLN A 104 -9.90 26.28 14.41
N SER A 105 -10.39 25.33 13.61
CA SER A 105 -10.56 25.47 12.15
C SER A 105 -11.84 26.20 11.75
N HIS A 106 -12.96 25.91 12.42
CA HIS A 106 -14.29 26.43 12.05
C HIS A 106 -14.85 27.44 13.08
N GLY A 107 -14.15 27.69 14.19
CA GLY A 107 -14.66 28.49 15.30
C GLY A 107 -15.66 27.72 16.17
N PRO A 108 -16.29 28.39 17.17
CA PRO A 108 -17.35 27.78 17.97
C PRO A 108 -18.50 27.30 17.09
N TYR A 109 -18.97 26.08 17.31
CA TYR A 109 -20.07 25.48 16.56
C TYR A 109 -21.04 24.74 17.48
N THR A 110 -22.21 24.43 16.94
CA THR A 110 -23.26 23.64 17.58
C THR A 110 -23.67 22.47 16.70
N THR A 111 -23.99 21.34 17.31
CA THR A 111 -24.57 20.19 16.61
C THR A 111 -26.08 20.39 16.49
N LEU A 112 -26.57 20.44 15.27
CA LEU A 112 -27.99 20.55 14.95
C LEU A 112 -28.68 19.20 15.13
N CYS A 113 -28.05 18.16 14.56
CA CYS A 113 -28.62 16.82 14.45
C CYS A 113 -27.53 15.76 14.57
N THR A 114 -27.91 14.58 15.04
CA THR A 114 -27.05 13.38 15.03
C THR A 114 -27.82 12.18 14.46
N LEU A 115 -27.30 11.52 13.41
CA LEU A 115 -27.76 10.18 13.02
C LEU A 115 -26.82 9.16 13.63
N ARG A 116 -27.38 8.09 14.17
CA ARG A 116 -26.66 6.90 14.60
C ARG A 116 -27.09 5.72 13.77
N PHE A 117 -26.13 4.93 13.33
CA PHE A 117 -26.36 3.71 12.55
C PHE A 117 -26.18 2.49 13.45
N SER A 118 -27.00 1.46 13.21
CA SER A 118 -26.81 0.16 13.85
C SER A 118 -25.49 -0.45 13.36
N PRO A 119 -24.76 -1.23 14.20
CA PRO A 119 -23.51 -1.88 13.79
C PRO A 119 -23.63 -2.74 12.52
N SER A 120 -24.82 -3.26 12.23
CA SER A 120 -25.13 -4.02 11.03
C SER A 120 -26.58 -3.75 10.62
N PRO A 121 -26.86 -3.20 9.42
CA PRO A 121 -25.92 -2.70 8.41
C PRO A 121 -25.66 -1.18 8.57
N ALA A 122 -24.45 -0.81 9.00
CA ALA A 122 -23.96 0.57 8.92
C ALA A 122 -23.19 0.78 7.60
N PRO A 123 -23.29 1.97 6.97
CA PRO A 123 -22.49 2.26 5.78
C PRO A 123 -21.01 2.30 6.12
N SER A 124 -20.19 1.70 5.28
CA SER A 124 -18.74 1.77 5.32
C SER A 124 -18.22 3.15 4.89
N ALA A 125 -16.97 3.45 5.24
CA ALA A 125 -16.29 4.67 4.76
C ALA A 125 -16.29 4.79 3.22
N LEU A 126 -16.20 3.66 2.49
CA LEU A 126 -16.21 3.68 1.03
C LEU A 126 -17.60 4.01 0.46
N GLU A 127 -18.66 3.48 1.07
CA GLU A 127 -20.05 3.84 0.70
C GLU A 127 -20.33 5.32 0.97
N VAL A 128 -19.87 5.84 2.12
CA VAL A 128 -19.97 7.28 2.42
C VAL A 128 -19.21 8.10 1.39
N SER A 129 -17.99 7.71 1.02
CA SER A 129 -17.20 8.41 0.00
C SER A 129 -17.90 8.42 -1.38
N THR A 130 -18.64 7.36 -1.68
CA THR A 130 -19.45 7.26 -2.91
C THR A 130 -20.59 8.27 -2.89
N VAL A 131 -21.29 8.41 -1.76
CA VAL A 131 -22.33 9.44 -1.58
C VAL A 131 -21.74 10.85 -1.69
N LEU A 132 -20.60 11.13 -1.04
CA LEU A 132 -19.92 12.42 -1.13
C LEU A 132 -19.54 12.76 -2.59
N PHE A 133 -19.00 11.79 -3.32
CA PHE A 133 -18.69 11.96 -4.74
C PHE A 133 -19.94 12.29 -5.58
N LEU A 134 -21.05 11.57 -5.37
CA LEU A 134 -22.29 11.83 -6.09
C LEU A 134 -22.88 13.21 -5.78
N VAL A 135 -22.83 13.65 -4.51
CA VAL A 135 -23.25 15.00 -4.13
C VAL A 135 -22.37 16.06 -4.81
N HIS A 136 -21.06 15.84 -4.87
CA HIS A 136 -20.15 16.73 -5.60
C HIS A 136 -20.57 16.90 -7.07
N GLN A 137 -20.89 15.79 -7.75
CA GLN A 137 -21.31 15.80 -9.16
C GLN A 137 -22.62 16.55 -9.41
N GLN A 138 -23.53 16.64 -8.42
CA GLN A 138 -24.78 17.38 -8.58
C GLN A 138 -24.57 18.90 -8.64
N ALA A 139 -23.51 19.41 -8.01
CA ALA A 139 -23.17 20.82 -8.05
C ALA A 139 -21.64 21.01 -7.95
N PRO A 140 -20.92 20.84 -9.07
CA PRO A 140 -19.46 20.99 -9.11
C PRO A 140 -19.02 22.47 -9.08
N VAL A 141 -19.96 23.40 -9.32
CA VAL A 141 -19.76 24.84 -9.22
C VAL A 141 -20.40 25.32 -7.92
N TYR A 142 -19.66 26.14 -7.18
CA TYR A 142 -20.15 26.72 -5.93
C TYR A 142 -21.09 27.89 -6.24
N ASP A 143 -22.35 27.74 -5.83
CA ASP A 143 -23.36 28.79 -5.91
C ASP A 143 -23.75 29.24 -4.50
N LEU A 144 -23.61 30.54 -4.22
CA LEU A 144 -23.92 31.14 -2.90
C LEU A 144 -25.41 31.04 -2.55
N ILE A 145 -26.27 30.92 -3.55
CA ILE A 145 -27.71 30.81 -3.37
C ILE A 145 -28.10 29.33 -3.38
N ASP A 146 -27.64 28.53 -4.34
CA ASP A 146 -28.24 27.21 -4.57
C ASP A 146 -27.43 26.03 -4.01
N SER A 147 -26.09 26.08 -4.01
CA SER A 147 -25.23 24.88 -3.83
C SER A 147 -24.04 25.05 -2.87
N GLN A 148 -24.12 25.98 -1.94
CA GLN A 148 -23.10 26.25 -0.91
C GLN A 148 -23.08 25.19 0.23
N CYS A 149 -22.36 25.49 1.32
CA CYS A 149 -22.08 24.56 2.42
C CYS A 149 -23.31 23.94 3.10
N PHE A 150 -24.39 24.71 3.31
CA PHE A 150 -25.63 24.16 3.89
C PHE A 150 -26.29 23.14 2.94
N TRP A 151 -26.33 23.42 1.62
CA TRP A 151 -26.94 22.53 0.62
C TRP A 151 -26.18 21.22 0.58
N PHE A 152 -24.85 21.30 0.57
CA PHE A 152 -23.98 20.14 0.56
C PHE A 152 -24.20 19.27 1.79
N SER A 153 -24.14 19.87 2.98
CA SER A 153 -24.30 19.15 4.25
C SER A 153 -25.69 18.51 4.38
N ASP A 154 -26.75 19.25 4.04
CA ASP A 154 -28.13 18.73 4.07
C ASP A 154 -28.35 17.62 3.03
N THR A 155 -27.80 17.76 1.81
CA THR A 155 -27.92 16.74 0.76
C THR A 155 -27.21 15.44 1.16
N VAL A 156 -25.97 15.52 1.65
CA VAL A 156 -25.23 14.34 2.15
C VAL A 156 -25.98 13.68 3.31
N TRP A 157 -26.38 14.47 4.31
CA TRP A 157 -27.11 13.99 5.48
C TRP A 157 -28.37 13.22 5.11
N ARG A 158 -29.22 13.82 4.27
CA ARG A 158 -30.51 13.23 3.88
C ARG A 158 -30.33 12.04 2.94
N SER A 159 -29.33 12.06 2.07
CA SER A 159 -29.01 10.92 1.19
C SER A 159 -28.57 9.72 2.03
N LEU A 160 -27.68 9.90 3.00
CA LEU A 160 -27.26 8.82 3.90
C LEU A 160 -28.43 8.27 4.72
N LYS A 161 -29.31 9.15 5.22
CA LYS A 161 -30.52 8.76 5.93
C LYS A 161 -31.48 7.94 5.05
N ALA A 162 -31.59 8.27 3.77
CA ALA A 162 -32.49 7.59 2.83
C ALA A 162 -31.92 6.25 2.35
N LEU A 163 -30.61 6.17 2.15
CA LEU A 163 -29.92 4.98 1.61
C LEU A 163 -29.67 3.89 2.66
N PHE A 164 -29.45 4.28 3.92
CA PHE A 164 -29.02 3.35 4.96
C PHE A 164 -29.99 3.36 6.15
N PRO A 165 -30.27 2.18 6.75
CA PRO A 165 -31.15 2.10 7.91
C PRO A 165 -30.52 2.81 9.11
N ILE A 166 -31.22 3.82 9.62
CA ILE A 166 -30.81 4.56 10.81
C ILE A 166 -31.39 3.89 12.07
N ASN A 167 -30.60 3.86 13.14
CA ASN A 167 -31.05 3.39 14.45
C ASN A 167 -31.72 4.52 15.23
N GLN A 168 -31.12 5.71 15.18
CA GLN A 168 -31.56 6.84 15.97
C GLN A 168 -31.25 8.15 15.25
N GLU A 169 -32.20 9.07 15.27
CA GLU A 169 -32.04 10.45 14.87
C GLU A 169 -32.30 11.34 16.08
N LEU A 170 -31.29 12.13 16.46
CA LEU A 170 -31.36 13.06 17.58
C LEU A 170 -31.28 14.48 17.03
N CYS A 171 -32.39 15.17 17.05
CA CYS A 171 -32.51 16.53 16.54
C CYS A 171 -32.82 17.49 17.68
N ASN A 172 -32.10 18.61 17.75
CA ASN A 172 -32.48 19.68 18.67
C ASN A 172 -33.66 20.44 18.04
N PHE A 173 -34.89 20.07 18.42
CA PHE A 173 -36.14 20.60 17.84
C PHE A 173 -36.24 22.13 17.86
N ASN A 174 -35.63 22.79 18.85
CA ASN A 174 -35.61 24.26 18.93
C ASN A 174 -34.76 24.89 17.82
N ASN A 175 -33.80 24.14 17.26
CA ASN A 175 -32.89 24.60 16.21
C ASN A 175 -33.22 24.02 14.83
N HIS A 176 -33.95 22.91 14.75
CA HIS A 176 -34.15 22.20 13.48
C HIS A 176 -35.05 22.94 12.48
N ASN A 177 -35.98 23.75 12.96
CA ASN A 177 -36.78 24.65 12.11
C ASN A 177 -36.03 25.93 11.72
N SER A 178 -34.84 26.16 12.27
CA SER A 178 -33.95 27.25 11.85
C SER A 178 -32.96 26.76 10.78
N ARG A 179 -33.48 26.09 9.73
CA ARG A 179 -32.74 25.90 8.48
C ARG A 179 -32.02 27.21 8.15
N ALA A 180 -30.73 27.11 7.80
CA ALA A 180 -29.93 28.30 7.51
C ALA A 180 -30.67 29.21 6.54
N ARG A 181 -30.84 30.46 6.97
CA ARG A 181 -31.20 31.54 6.07
C ARG A 181 -29.91 32.26 5.73
N TYR A 182 -29.55 32.31 4.46
CA TYR A 182 -28.49 33.18 3.97
C TYR A 182 -29.11 34.54 3.65
N GLY A 183 -28.72 35.60 4.36
CA GLY A 183 -29.29 36.94 4.14
C GLY A 183 -30.82 37.04 4.32
N GLY A 184 -31.44 36.11 5.08
CA GLY A 184 -32.90 36.05 5.25
C GLY A 184 -33.65 35.19 4.21
N PHE A 185 -32.98 34.74 3.15
CA PHE A 185 -33.56 33.85 2.15
C PHE A 185 -33.60 32.41 2.64
N THR A 186 -34.73 31.74 2.44
CA THR A 186 -34.84 30.29 2.63
C THR A 186 -34.14 29.65 1.46
N VAL A 187 -33.15 28.82 1.74
CA VAL A 187 -32.42 28.23 0.65
C VAL A 187 -33.21 27.10 -0.03
N GLY A 188 -32.99 26.92 -1.33
CA GLY A 188 -33.69 25.97 -2.18
C GLY A 188 -33.72 24.56 -1.57
N PRO A 189 -34.79 23.79 -1.84
CA PRO A 189 -34.90 22.43 -1.33
C PRO A 189 -33.80 21.55 -1.93
N SER A 190 -33.11 20.79 -1.07
CA SER A 190 -32.17 19.74 -1.49
C SER A 190 -32.87 18.50 -2.05
N ASP A 191 -34.20 18.43 -2.03
CA ASP A 191 -34.98 17.25 -2.41
C ASP A 191 -34.62 16.68 -3.79
N PRO A 192 -34.49 17.50 -4.86
CA PRO A 192 -34.12 16.99 -6.17
C PRO A 192 -32.72 16.36 -6.17
N SER A 193 -31.77 17.00 -5.48
CA SER A 193 -30.38 16.51 -5.38
C SER A 193 -30.29 15.23 -4.56
N VAL A 194 -31.03 15.13 -3.45
CA VAL A 194 -31.12 13.91 -2.63
C VAL A 194 -31.66 12.76 -3.48
N GLN A 195 -32.74 12.99 -4.23
CA GLN A 195 -33.32 11.98 -5.10
C GLN A 195 -32.34 11.55 -6.21
N ALA A 196 -31.66 12.51 -6.84
CA ALA A 196 -30.66 12.23 -7.87
C ALA A 196 -29.50 11.38 -7.33
N VAL A 197 -28.99 11.72 -6.15
CA VAL A 197 -27.92 10.96 -5.48
C VAL A 197 -28.40 9.54 -5.14
N CYS A 198 -29.60 9.40 -4.56
CA CYS A 198 -30.14 8.09 -4.22
C CYS A 198 -30.35 7.19 -5.45
N ASN A 199 -30.86 7.76 -6.55
CA ASN A 199 -31.05 7.03 -7.80
C ASN A 199 -29.73 6.59 -8.44
N ALA A 200 -28.68 7.41 -8.35
CA ALA A 200 -27.38 7.11 -8.93
C ALA A 200 -26.53 6.15 -8.08
N TYR A 201 -26.81 6.09 -6.77
CA TYR A 201 -25.98 5.39 -5.78
C TYR A 201 -25.65 3.95 -6.15
N GLU A 202 -26.65 3.11 -6.46
CA GLU A 202 -26.40 1.68 -6.69
C GLU A 202 -25.46 1.46 -7.89
N SER A 203 -25.71 2.16 -9.00
CA SER A 203 -24.88 2.05 -10.21
C SER A 203 -23.43 2.49 -9.98
N GLU A 204 -23.25 3.57 -9.21
CA GLU A 204 -21.93 4.08 -8.85
C GLU A 204 -21.21 3.15 -7.87
N TRP A 205 -21.94 2.60 -6.90
CA TRP A 205 -21.41 1.65 -5.95
C TRP A 205 -20.89 0.38 -6.62
N GLN A 206 -21.66 -0.19 -7.57
CA GLN A 206 -21.20 -1.33 -8.37
C GLN A 206 -19.93 -0.99 -9.18
N ARG A 207 -19.81 0.24 -9.70
CA ARG A 207 -18.60 0.72 -10.37
C ARG A 207 -17.41 0.76 -9.43
N VAL A 208 -17.59 1.26 -8.21
CA VAL A 208 -16.55 1.31 -7.17
C VAL A 208 -16.11 -0.11 -6.78
N LEU A 209 -17.05 -1.03 -6.53
CA LEU A 209 -16.74 -2.42 -6.19
C LEU A 209 -15.91 -3.11 -7.28
N LYS A 210 -16.28 -2.93 -8.55
CA LYS A 210 -15.50 -3.46 -9.69
C LYS A 210 -14.07 -2.91 -9.70
N LYS A 211 -13.88 -1.62 -9.41
CA LYS A 211 -12.55 -1.01 -9.37
C LYS A 211 -11.72 -1.54 -8.20
N VAL A 212 -12.32 -1.73 -7.02
CA VAL A 212 -11.65 -2.34 -5.86
C VAL A 212 -11.16 -3.75 -6.19
N GLU A 213 -12.00 -4.56 -6.82
CA GLU A 213 -11.64 -5.91 -7.24
C GLU A 213 -10.52 -5.93 -8.28
N GLN A 214 -10.56 -5.02 -9.26
CA GLN A 214 -9.47 -4.87 -10.24
C GLN A 214 -8.13 -4.49 -9.58
N VAL A 215 -8.15 -3.55 -8.63
CA VAL A 215 -6.93 -3.16 -7.89
C VAL A 215 -6.39 -4.35 -7.10
N LYS A 216 -7.26 -5.12 -6.45
CA LYS A 216 -6.89 -6.33 -5.73
C LYS A 216 -6.23 -7.36 -6.64
N GLN A 217 -6.83 -7.66 -7.79
CA GLN A 217 -6.29 -8.59 -8.78
C GLN A 217 -4.93 -8.15 -9.33
N CYS A 218 -4.76 -6.85 -9.63
CA CYS A 218 -3.47 -6.29 -10.06
C CYS A 218 -2.40 -6.47 -8.98
N HIS A 219 -2.73 -6.21 -7.71
CA HIS A 219 -1.79 -6.35 -6.61
C HIS A 219 -1.38 -7.82 -6.38
N GLU A 220 -2.33 -8.75 -6.41
CA GLU A 220 -2.06 -10.19 -6.29
C GLU A 220 -1.17 -10.69 -7.43
N ALA A 221 -1.42 -10.24 -8.67
CA ALA A 221 -0.59 -10.56 -9.82
C ALA A 221 0.85 -10.01 -9.68
N GLU A 222 1.00 -8.79 -9.19
CA GLU A 222 2.31 -8.17 -8.92
C GLU A 222 3.08 -8.95 -7.85
N LEU A 223 2.45 -9.30 -6.73
CA LEU A 223 3.05 -10.12 -5.69
C LEU A 223 3.47 -11.50 -6.20
N ALA A 224 2.62 -12.15 -7.01
CA ALA A 224 2.95 -13.42 -7.64
C ALA A 224 4.15 -13.31 -8.57
N GLN A 225 4.24 -12.21 -9.34
CA GLN A 225 5.37 -11.95 -10.23
C GLN A 225 6.68 -11.74 -9.46
N VAL A 226 6.65 -10.96 -8.37
CA VAL A 226 7.81 -10.74 -7.49
C VAL A 226 8.29 -12.07 -6.90
N LEU A 227 7.36 -12.90 -6.40
CA LEU A 227 7.70 -14.21 -5.85
C LEU A 227 8.32 -15.14 -6.91
N GLN A 228 7.72 -15.22 -8.10
CA GLN A 228 8.25 -16.03 -9.21
C GLN A 228 9.65 -15.57 -9.62
N ARG A 229 9.89 -14.24 -9.69
CA ARG A 229 11.21 -13.69 -9.99
C ARG A 229 12.24 -14.08 -8.92
N GLY A 230 11.88 -13.97 -7.64
CA GLY A 230 12.75 -14.37 -6.53
C GLY A 230 13.11 -15.87 -6.59
N LEU A 231 12.12 -16.73 -6.88
CA LEU A 231 12.35 -18.17 -7.05
C LEU A 231 13.25 -18.47 -8.25
N ALA A 232 13.02 -17.81 -9.39
CA ALA A 232 13.83 -17.99 -10.60
C ALA A 232 15.28 -17.55 -10.37
N GLN A 233 15.49 -16.40 -9.72
CA GLN A 233 16.81 -15.90 -9.35
C GLN A 233 17.52 -16.88 -8.41
N GLY A 234 16.88 -17.31 -7.32
CA GLY A 234 17.47 -18.27 -6.39
C GLY A 234 17.73 -19.66 -7.01
N ARG A 235 17.01 -20.05 -8.07
CA ARG A 235 17.36 -21.24 -8.87
C ARG A 235 18.60 -21.01 -9.73
N ALA A 236 18.69 -19.86 -10.39
CA ALA A 236 19.85 -19.52 -11.22
C ALA A 236 21.14 -19.42 -10.40
N GLU A 237 21.10 -18.78 -9.23
CA GLU A 237 22.24 -18.67 -8.31
C GLU A 237 22.74 -20.04 -7.84
N ARG A 238 21.83 -20.90 -7.37
CA ARG A 238 22.17 -22.28 -6.98
C ARG A 238 22.75 -23.08 -8.15
N GLN A 239 22.23 -22.91 -9.37
CA GLN A 239 22.79 -23.59 -10.53
C GLN A 239 24.20 -23.11 -10.85
N MET A 240 24.48 -21.80 -10.72
CA MET A 240 25.83 -21.27 -10.89
C MET A 240 26.78 -21.82 -9.82
N GLU A 241 26.36 -21.90 -8.56
CA GLU A 241 27.14 -22.48 -7.47
C GLU A 241 27.47 -23.96 -7.73
N ILE A 242 26.47 -24.76 -8.13
CA ILE A 242 26.66 -26.17 -8.52
C ILE A 242 27.67 -26.28 -9.67
N ASN A 243 27.55 -25.43 -10.69
CA ASN A 243 28.48 -25.43 -11.82
C ASN A 243 29.90 -25.05 -11.39
N GLN A 244 30.07 -24.06 -10.50
CA GLN A 244 31.38 -23.68 -9.95
C GLN A 244 32.00 -24.80 -9.13
N LEU A 245 31.21 -25.48 -8.30
CA LEU A 245 31.66 -26.64 -7.53
C LEU A 245 32.11 -27.77 -8.46
N HIS A 246 31.37 -28.05 -9.53
CA HIS A 246 31.73 -29.05 -10.52
C HIS A 246 33.07 -28.72 -11.19
N VAL A 247 33.27 -27.46 -11.61
CA VAL A 247 34.53 -27.02 -12.22
C VAL A 247 35.71 -27.19 -11.25
N LYS A 248 35.54 -26.82 -9.98
CA LYS A 248 36.56 -27.00 -8.93
C LYS A 248 36.89 -28.48 -8.73
N GLN A 249 35.88 -29.33 -8.60
CA GLN A 249 36.07 -30.78 -8.45
C GLN A 249 36.78 -31.39 -9.66
N GLN A 250 36.41 -30.99 -10.87
CA GLN A 250 37.06 -31.48 -12.09
C GLN A 250 38.53 -31.06 -12.16
N SER A 251 38.83 -29.81 -11.81
CA SER A 251 40.20 -29.29 -11.75
C SER A 251 41.06 -30.07 -10.74
N GLU A 252 40.49 -30.40 -9.59
CA GLU A 252 41.15 -31.21 -8.56
C GLU A 252 41.41 -32.65 -9.02
N ILE A 253 40.43 -33.28 -9.68
CA ILE A 253 40.59 -34.61 -10.28
C ILE A 253 41.72 -34.60 -11.31
N ASP A 254 41.79 -33.60 -12.17
CA ASP A 254 42.81 -33.51 -13.21
C ASP A 254 44.20 -33.23 -12.62
N ARG A 255 44.28 -32.43 -11.55
CA ARG A 255 45.52 -32.23 -10.76
C ARG A 255 46.01 -33.54 -10.18
N LEU A 256 45.15 -34.29 -9.47
CA LEU A 256 45.51 -35.58 -8.88
C LEU A 256 45.94 -36.60 -9.96
N ARG A 257 45.29 -36.61 -11.12
CA ARG A 257 45.69 -37.45 -12.26
C ARG A 257 47.07 -37.09 -12.81
N ALA A 258 47.39 -35.80 -12.89
CA ALA A 258 48.70 -35.34 -13.35
C ALA A 258 49.81 -35.71 -12.35
N GLU A 259 49.55 -35.54 -11.04
CA GLU A 259 50.44 -35.96 -9.97
C GLU A 259 50.71 -37.48 -10.03
N GLN A 260 49.66 -38.30 -10.16
CA GLN A 260 49.79 -39.76 -10.30
C GLN A 260 50.58 -40.18 -11.53
N ARG A 261 50.39 -39.50 -12.68
CA ARG A 261 51.17 -39.78 -13.90
C ARG A 261 52.65 -39.49 -13.70
N THR A 262 52.96 -38.34 -13.12
CA THR A 262 54.34 -37.93 -12.82
C THR A 262 55.03 -38.93 -11.90
N GLU A 263 54.32 -39.40 -10.87
CA GLU A 263 54.84 -40.42 -9.95
C GLU A 263 55.05 -41.77 -10.62
N LEU A 264 54.12 -42.21 -11.47
CA LEU A 264 54.29 -43.45 -12.25
C LEU A 264 55.48 -43.38 -13.20
N ASP A 265 55.71 -42.24 -13.84
CA ASP A 265 56.84 -42.06 -14.74
C ASP A 265 58.18 -42.01 -13.97
N ARG A 266 58.19 -41.41 -12.78
CA ARG A 266 59.34 -41.47 -11.84
C ARG A 266 59.69 -42.91 -11.49
N LEU A 267 58.70 -43.70 -11.04
CA LEU A 267 58.89 -45.11 -10.68
C LEU A 267 59.36 -45.97 -11.86
N ARG A 268 58.89 -45.67 -13.08
CA ARG A 268 59.37 -46.35 -14.30
C ARG A 268 60.83 -46.02 -14.59
N ALA A 269 61.24 -44.75 -14.46
CA ALA A 269 62.61 -44.34 -14.67
C ALA A 269 63.56 -44.99 -13.63
N GLU A 270 63.15 -45.04 -12.36
CA GLU A 270 63.89 -45.72 -11.29
C GLU A 270 64.06 -47.21 -11.59
N ARG A 271 62.97 -47.92 -11.91
CA ARG A 271 63.04 -49.34 -12.27
C ARG A 271 63.91 -49.59 -13.50
N GLN A 272 63.83 -48.72 -14.51
CA GLN A 272 64.67 -48.86 -15.70
C GLN A 272 66.16 -48.69 -15.35
N HIS A 273 66.47 -47.72 -14.49
CA HIS A 273 67.83 -47.52 -13.99
C HIS A 273 68.34 -48.75 -13.22
N GLU A 274 67.52 -49.35 -12.35
CA GLU A 274 67.86 -50.60 -11.64
C GLU A 274 68.13 -51.76 -12.62
N VAL A 275 67.30 -51.91 -13.66
CA VAL A 275 67.49 -52.94 -14.70
C VAL A 275 68.81 -52.72 -15.46
N ASP A 276 69.14 -51.48 -15.79
CA ASP A 276 70.37 -51.15 -16.50
C ASP A 276 71.62 -51.36 -15.62
N GLN A 277 71.54 -51.03 -14.32
CA GLN A 277 72.58 -51.38 -13.34
C GLN A 277 72.80 -52.90 -13.25
N MET A 278 71.71 -53.69 -13.17
CA MET A 278 71.81 -55.15 -13.14
C MET A 278 72.45 -55.70 -14.42
N ARG A 279 72.11 -55.17 -15.60
CA ARG A 279 72.73 -55.54 -16.87
C ARG A 279 74.23 -55.24 -16.89
N GLN A 280 74.63 -54.07 -16.40
CA GLN A 280 76.03 -53.70 -16.30
C GLN A 280 76.78 -54.66 -15.37
N MET A 281 76.24 -54.94 -14.19
CA MET A 281 76.82 -55.91 -13.25
C MET A 281 76.96 -57.32 -13.86
N GLN A 282 75.96 -57.77 -14.63
CA GLN A 282 76.05 -59.04 -15.36
C GLN A 282 77.15 -59.04 -16.43
N ALA A 283 77.33 -57.93 -17.15
CA ALA A 283 78.38 -57.77 -18.15
C ALA A 283 79.78 -57.79 -17.51
N GLU A 284 79.95 -57.11 -16.37
CA GLU A 284 81.20 -57.13 -15.58
C GLU A 284 81.53 -58.53 -15.07
N LEU A 285 80.54 -59.25 -14.52
CA LEU A 285 80.72 -60.65 -14.11
C LEU A 285 81.08 -61.56 -15.29
N ALA A 286 80.50 -61.34 -16.47
CA ALA A 286 80.83 -62.09 -17.68
C ALA A 286 82.27 -61.81 -18.15
N GLN A 287 82.72 -60.55 -18.13
CA GLN A 287 84.11 -60.18 -18.41
C GLN A 287 85.08 -60.83 -17.42
N PHE A 288 84.77 -60.77 -16.11
CA PHE A 288 85.59 -61.38 -15.07
C PHE A 288 85.73 -62.89 -15.29
N ARG A 289 84.63 -63.59 -15.63
CA ARG A 289 84.66 -65.01 -16.01
C ARG A 289 85.54 -65.27 -17.23
N ALA A 290 85.48 -64.42 -18.25
CA ALA A 290 86.32 -64.57 -19.44
C ALA A 290 87.82 -64.46 -19.10
N ILE A 291 88.20 -63.48 -18.29
CA ILE A 291 89.60 -63.30 -17.83
C ILE A 291 90.09 -64.52 -17.04
N MET A 292 89.28 -64.99 -16.07
CA MET A 292 89.59 -66.17 -15.26
C MET A 292 89.67 -67.46 -16.10
N GLY A 293 88.85 -67.57 -17.15
CA GLY A 293 88.89 -68.70 -18.10
C GLY A 293 90.18 -68.76 -18.93
N VAL A 294 90.74 -67.60 -19.30
CA VAL A 294 92.04 -67.53 -20.01
C VAL A 294 93.19 -67.93 -19.08
N ALA A 295 93.18 -67.48 -17.82
CA ALA A 295 94.19 -67.84 -16.82
C ALA A 295 94.21 -69.35 -16.50
N ALA A 296 93.06 -70.03 -16.54
CA ALA A 296 92.98 -71.47 -16.36
C ALA A 296 93.56 -72.26 -17.56
N SER A 297 93.60 -71.67 -18.76
CA SER A 297 94.16 -72.29 -19.97
C SER A 297 95.68 -72.13 -20.12
N GLU A 298 96.28 -71.13 -19.45
CA GLU A 298 97.75 -70.96 -19.41
C GLU A 298 98.43 -71.85 -18.36
N GLY A 299 97.70 -72.34 -17.36
CA GLY A 299 98.20 -73.25 -16.33
C GLY A 299 98.37 -74.71 -16.75
N THR A 300 98.02 -75.10 -17.99
CA THR A 300 98.16 -76.49 -18.49
C THR A 300 99.33 -76.68 -19.46
N ARG A 301 100.20 -75.67 -19.60
CA ARG A 301 101.52 -75.77 -20.25
C ARG A 301 102.63 -75.68 -19.21
N ASN A 302 102.78 -76.72 -18.40
CA ASN A 302 104.02 -77.23 -17.83
C ASN A 302 103.74 -78.53 -17.07
#